data_AF-A0A7R9JGC1-F1
#
_entry.id   AF-A0A7R9JGC1-F1
#
_cell.length_a   1.000
_cell.length_b   1.000
_cell.length_c   1.000
_cell.angle_alpha   90.00
_cell.angle_beta   90.00
_cell.angle_gamma   90.00
#
_symmetry.space_group_name_H-M   'P 1'
#
loop_
_entity.id
_entity.type
_entity.pdbx_description
1 polymer ?
#
loop_
_entity_poly.entity_id
_entity_poly.type
_entity_poly.pdbx_seq_one_letter_code
_entity_poly.pdbx_strand_id
1 'polypeptide(L)'
;MAGRDYVADKEKLRQFLCEFATVDGDGHKTFKYANMMTDLAHRELVSLVVELDDLSEFDSELAESVLANTRRYCNLVSDVVYELLPDFKQKEVVAKDALDVYIEHRTMMEQRLRHPGELWSRYCSLYYCHQVVAKDALDVYIEHRTMMEQRLRHPGELRNPQNKYPPELMRR
;
A
#
# COMPACT_ATOMS: atom_id res chain seq x y z
N MET A 1 -35.92 4.93 -16.48
CA MET A 1 -34.86 3.98 -16.86
C MET A 1 -34.70 3.03 -15.70
N ALA A 2 -34.88 1.73 -15.92
CA ALA A 2 -34.71 0.73 -14.87
C ALA A 2 -33.34 0.92 -14.22
N GLY A 3 -33.28 0.96 -12.89
CA GLY A 3 -32.02 1.06 -12.18
C GLY A 3 -31.16 -0.15 -12.53
N ARG A 4 -30.01 0.07 -13.16
CA ARG A 4 -29.08 -0.99 -13.51
C ARG A 4 -28.58 -1.67 -12.23
N ASP A 5 -28.47 -2.99 -12.26
CA ASP A 5 -27.98 -3.77 -11.13
C ASP A 5 -26.45 -3.81 -11.11
N TYR A 6 -25.86 -2.98 -10.26
CA TYR A 6 -24.41 -2.89 -10.10
C TYR A 6 -23.80 -4.07 -9.36
N VAL A 7 -24.61 -4.89 -8.67
CA VAL A 7 -24.11 -6.11 -8.01
C VAL A 7 -23.81 -7.17 -9.07
N ALA A 8 -24.72 -7.33 -10.04
CA ALA A 8 -24.50 -8.21 -11.18
C ALA A 8 -23.30 -7.76 -12.03
N ASP A 9 -23.18 -6.45 -12.32
CA ASP A 9 -22.03 -5.91 -13.05
C ASP A 9 -20.70 -6.13 -12.27
N LYS A 10 -20.73 -6.04 -10.94
CA LYS A 10 -19.54 -6.30 -10.09
C LYS A 10 -19.05 -7.74 -10.24
N GLU A 11 -19.96 -8.72 -10.25
CA GLU A 11 -19.60 -10.13 -10.42
C GLU A 11 -19.05 -10.42 -11.83
N LYS A 12 -19.64 -9.81 -12.86
CA LYS A 12 -19.11 -9.89 -14.23
C LYS A 12 -17.69 -9.35 -14.34
N LEU A 13 -17.41 -8.21 -13.70
CA LEU A 13 -16.07 -7.62 -13.67
C LEU A 13 -15.07 -8.51 -12.92
N ARG A 14 -15.51 -9.16 -11.83
CA ARG A 14 -14.69 -10.14 -11.10
C ARG A 14 -14.34 -11.32 -12.01
N GLN A 15 -15.32 -11.85 -12.74
CA GLN A 15 -15.12 -12.94 -13.68
C GLN A 15 -14.15 -12.55 -14.81
N PHE A 16 -14.32 -11.36 -15.38
CA PHE A 16 -13.46 -10.82 -16.43
C PHE A 16 -11.99 -10.77 -15.99
N LEU A 17 -11.69 -10.23 -14.80
CA LEU A 17 -10.31 -10.10 -14.31
C LEU A 17 -9.61 -11.45 -14.09
N CYS A 18 -10.36 -12.51 -13.77
CA CYS A 18 -9.82 -13.83 -13.49
C CYS A 18 -9.76 -14.75 -14.72
N GLU A 19 -10.76 -14.71 -15.59
CA GLU A 19 -10.98 -15.72 -16.64
C GLU A 19 -10.56 -15.25 -18.04
N PHE A 20 -10.34 -13.95 -18.24
CA PHE A 20 -9.99 -13.43 -19.56
C PHE A 20 -8.59 -13.91 -20.00
N ALA A 21 -8.56 -14.63 -21.12
CA ALA A 21 -7.36 -15.22 -21.69
C ALA A 21 -7.25 -14.84 -23.17
N THR A 22 -6.12 -14.23 -23.54
CA THR A 22 -5.77 -13.99 -24.94
C THR A 22 -4.94 -15.16 -25.45
N VAL A 23 -5.20 -15.59 -26.68
CA VAL A 23 -4.37 -16.59 -27.35
C VAL A 23 -3.29 -15.85 -28.13
N ASP A 24 -2.03 -16.04 -27.74
CA ASP A 24 -0.90 -15.48 -28.48
C ASP A 24 -0.76 -16.19 -29.83
N GLY A 25 -0.06 -15.57 -30.80
CA GLY A 25 0.15 -16.12 -32.15
C GLY A 25 0.80 -17.52 -32.17
N ASP A 26 1.47 -17.91 -31.07
CA ASP A 26 2.09 -19.22 -30.86
C ASP A 26 1.13 -20.27 -30.23
N GLY A 27 -0.15 -19.92 -30.04
CA GLY A 27 -1.18 -20.81 -29.50
C GLY A 27 -1.14 -20.98 -27.98
N HIS A 28 -0.30 -20.23 -27.27
CA HIS A 28 -0.28 -20.23 -25.81
C HIS A 28 -1.39 -19.32 -25.26
N LYS A 29 -2.07 -19.79 -24.21
CA LYS A 29 -3.10 -19.00 -23.51
C LYS A 29 -2.42 -18.15 -22.44
N THR A 30 -2.45 -16.85 -22.62
CA THR A 30 -1.87 -15.89 -21.68
C THR A 30 -2.99 -15.15 -20.96
N PHE A 31 -2.99 -15.20 -19.63
CA PHE A 31 -3.95 -14.46 -18.80
C PHE A 31 -3.41 -13.06 -18.50
N LYS A 32 -3.64 -12.13 -19.43
CA LYS A 32 -3.13 -10.74 -19.37
C LYS A 32 -3.44 -10.07 -18.02
N TYR A 33 -4.70 -10.05 -17.62
CA TYR A 33 -5.15 -9.37 -16.40
C TYR A 33 -4.76 -10.10 -15.12
N ALA A 34 -4.79 -11.43 -15.09
CA ALA A 34 -4.36 -12.21 -13.92
C ALA A 34 -2.87 -12.02 -13.63
N ASN A 35 -2.04 -11.92 -14.67
CA ASN A 35 -0.61 -11.62 -14.52
C ASN A 35 -0.42 -10.20 -13.94
N MET A 36 -1.12 -9.19 -14.48
CA MET A 36 -1.07 -7.83 -13.94
C MET A 36 -1.53 -7.76 -12.47
N MET A 37 -2.55 -8.54 -12.09
CA MET A 37 -3.02 -8.64 -10.70
C MET A 37 -1.96 -9.25 -9.77
N THR A 38 -1.20 -10.23 -10.27
CA THR A 38 -0.08 -10.82 -9.53
C THR A 38 1.03 -9.80 -9.31
N ASP A 39 1.39 -9.05 -10.34
CA ASP A 39 2.41 -7.99 -10.25
C ASP A 39 1.97 -6.84 -9.33
N LEU A 40 0.68 -6.49 -9.36
CA LEU A 40 0.05 -5.52 -8.45
C LEU A 40 0.12 -6.00 -7.00
N ALA A 41 -0.22 -7.28 -6.75
CA ALA A 41 -0.12 -7.90 -5.42
C ALA A 41 1.33 -7.96 -4.91
N HIS A 42 2.30 -8.10 -5.81
CA HIS A 42 3.74 -8.10 -5.47
C HIS A 42 4.34 -6.69 -5.34
N ARG A 43 3.54 -5.64 -5.55
CA ARG A 43 3.98 -4.24 -5.60
C ARG A 43 5.12 -4.01 -6.61
N GLU A 44 5.06 -4.71 -7.72
CA GLU A 44 5.94 -4.50 -8.88
C GLU A 44 5.29 -3.52 -9.87
N LEU A 45 3.96 -3.56 -9.95
CA LEU A 45 3.15 -2.69 -10.78
C LEU A 45 2.28 -1.77 -9.89
N VAL A 46 2.09 -0.52 -10.30
CA VAL A 46 1.37 0.51 -9.52
C VAL A 46 -0.02 0.81 -10.09
N SER A 47 -0.21 0.63 -11.40
CA SER A 47 -1.44 1.00 -12.10
C SER A 47 -1.93 -0.13 -13.02
N LEU A 48 -3.15 -0.61 -12.79
CA LEU A 48 -3.85 -1.53 -13.68
C LEU A 48 -4.51 -0.76 -14.82
N VAL A 49 -4.21 -1.12 -16.07
CA VAL A 49 -4.85 -0.56 -17.27
C VAL A 49 -5.74 -1.64 -17.87
N VAL A 50 -7.02 -1.33 -18.04
CA VAL A 50 -8.01 -2.23 -18.67
C VAL A 50 -8.39 -1.66 -20.03
N GLU A 51 -8.24 -2.48 -21.06
CA GLU A 51 -8.61 -2.10 -22.42
C GLU A 51 -10.12 -2.32 -22.62
N LEU A 52 -10.77 -1.34 -23.25
CA LEU A 52 -12.20 -1.42 -23.54
C LEU A 52 -12.50 -2.45 -24.64
N ASP A 53 -11.55 -2.68 -25.53
CA ASP A 53 -11.67 -3.70 -26.59
C ASP A 53 -11.78 -5.09 -25.95
N ASP A 54 -10.86 -5.44 -25.05
CA ASP A 54 -10.89 -6.68 -24.26
C ASP A 54 -12.20 -6.83 -23.47
N LEU A 55 -12.70 -5.75 -22.87
CA LEU A 55 -13.97 -5.77 -22.15
C LEU A 55 -15.17 -5.98 -23.08
N SER A 56 -15.13 -5.40 -24.28
CA SER A 56 -16.18 -5.55 -25.29
C SER A 56 -16.25 -6.96 -25.88
N GLU A 57 -15.10 -7.66 -25.96
CA GLU A 57 -15.04 -9.07 -26.34
C GLU A 57 -15.70 -9.98 -25.30
N PHE A 58 -15.61 -9.63 -24.02
CA PHE A 58 -16.24 -10.37 -22.93
C PHE A 58 -17.75 -10.06 -22.81
N ASP A 59 -18.10 -8.78 -22.70
CA ASP A 59 -19.49 -8.31 -22.59
C ASP A 59 -19.63 -6.91 -23.19
N SER A 60 -20.25 -6.84 -24.36
CA SER A 60 -20.48 -5.58 -25.09
C SER A 60 -21.40 -4.61 -24.33
N GLU A 61 -22.41 -5.11 -23.60
CA GLU A 61 -23.33 -4.26 -22.83
C GLU A 61 -22.62 -3.64 -21.63
N LEU A 62 -21.70 -4.37 -21.02
CA LEU A 62 -20.87 -3.87 -19.93
C LEU A 62 -19.93 -2.76 -20.44
N ALA A 63 -19.29 -2.96 -21.59
CA ALA A 63 -18.40 -1.96 -22.20
C ALA A 63 -19.14 -0.64 -22.51
N GLU A 64 -20.33 -0.70 -23.11
CA GLU A 64 -21.16 0.50 -23.36
C GLU A 64 -21.54 1.22 -22.05
N SER A 65 -21.76 0.46 -20.99
CA SER A 65 -22.15 1.01 -19.70
C SER A 65 -20.99 1.68 -18.97
N VAL A 66 -19.80 1.10 -19.09
CA VAL A 66 -18.56 1.72 -18.65
C VAL A 66 -18.34 3.04 -19.37
N LEU A 67 -18.55 3.09 -20.69
CA LEU A 67 -18.47 4.33 -21.48
C LEU A 67 -19.50 5.38 -21.02
N ALA A 68 -20.72 4.97 -20.68
CA ALA A 68 -21.76 5.89 -20.20
C ALA A 68 -21.46 6.48 -18.81
N ASN A 69 -20.80 5.74 -17.92
CA ASN A 69 -20.46 6.21 -16.57
C ASN A 69 -19.14 5.64 -16.02
N THR A 70 -18.04 6.07 -16.60
CA THR A 70 -16.69 5.59 -16.25
C THR A 70 -16.37 5.72 -14.77
N ARG A 71 -16.65 6.87 -14.15
CA ARG A 71 -16.32 7.15 -12.76
C ARG A 71 -16.89 6.11 -11.78
N ARG A 72 -18.13 5.68 -12.00
CA ARG A 72 -18.77 4.68 -11.12
C ARG A 72 -18.14 3.31 -11.30
N TYR A 73 -17.90 2.89 -12.54
CA TYR A 73 -17.26 1.61 -12.83
C TYR A 73 -15.80 1.57 -12.36
N CYS A 74 -15.06 2.68 -12.39
CA CYS A 74 -13.72 2.76 -11.79
C CYS A 74 -13.74 2.44 -10.28
N ASN A 75 -14.73 2.97 -9.55
CA ASN A 75 -14.88 2.67 -8.12
C ASN A 75 -15.26 1.19 -7.90
N LEU A 76 -16.21 0.67 -8.69
CA LEU A 76 -16.61 -0.74 -8.62
C LEU A 76 -15.42 -1.69 -8.88
N VAL A 77 -14.63 -1.40 -9.92
CA VAL A 77 -13.42 -2.17 -10.23
C VAL A 77 -12.39 -2.05 -9.11
N SER A 78 -12.23 -0.87 -8.50
CA SER A 78 -11.32 -0.68 -7.36
C SER A 78 -11.72 -1.57 -6.18
N ASP A 79 -13.02 -1.65 -5.87
CA ASP A 79 -13.53 -2.51 -4.81
C ASP A 79 -13.31 -3.99 -5.13
N VAL A 80 -13.56 -4.41 -6.38
CA VAL A 80 -13.32 -5.79 -6.84
C VAL A 80 -11.84 -6.16 -6.75
N VAL A 81 -10.95 -5.28 -7.21
CA VAL A 81 -9.50 -5.49 -7.15
C VAL A 81 -9.06 -5.61 -5.70
N TYR A 82 -9.54 -4.75 -4.81
CA TYR A 82 -9.21 -4.82 -3.38
C TYR A 82 -9.62 -6.15 -2.74
N GLU A 83 -10.79 -6.67 -3.09
CA GLU A 83 -11.29 -7.98 -2.63
C GLU A 83 -10.50 -9.16 -3.20
N LEU A 84 -10.01 -9.05 -4.45
CA LEU A 84 -9.27 -10.11 -5.14
C LEU A 84 -7.78 -10.16 -4.81
N LEU A 85 -7.16 -9.02 -4.49
CA LEU A 85 -5.72 -8.91 -4.24
C LEU A 85 -5.12 -9.95 -3.25
N PRO A 86 -5.80 -10.35 -2.16
CA PRO A 86 -5.29 -11.37 -1.25
C PRO A 86 -5.03 -12.72 -1.93
N ASP A 87 -5.85 -13.10 -2.91
CA ASP A 87 -5.79 -14.40 -3.58
C ASP A 87 -4.59 -14.51 -4.54
N PHE A 88 -4.14 -13.37 -5.08
CA PHE A 88 -3.01 -13.30 -6.03
C PHE A 88 -1.64 -13.12 -5.35
N LYS A 89 -1.60 -13.05 -4.01
CA LYS A 89 -0.35 -12.87 -3.25
C LYS A 89 0.43 -14.19 -3.16
N GLN A 90 1.29 -14.42 -4.14
CA GLN A 90 2.14 -15.63 -4.19
C GLN A 90 3.40 -15.56 -3.29
N LYS A 91 3.92 -14.36 -3.04
CA LYS A 91 5.14 -14.14 -2.24
C LYS A 91 4.95 -13.00 -1.25
N GLU A 92 5.71 -13.05 -0.15
CA GLU A 92 5.77 -11.90 0.76
C GLU A 92 6.54 -10.75 0.11
N VAL A 93 5.93 -9.58 0.14
CA VAL A 93 6.52 -8.37 -0.41
C VAL A 93 7.33 -7.72 0.70
N VAL A 94 8.64 -7.61 0.49
CA VAL A 94 9.53 -6.81 1.35
C VAL A 94 9.07 -5.36 1.26
N ALA A 95 8.95 -4.66 2.39
CA ALA A 95 8.58 -3.25 2.42
C ALA A 95 9.58 -2.41 1.60
N LYS A 96 9.17 -2.01 0.39
CA LYS A 96 9.98 -1.18 -0.50
C LYS A 96 9.72 0.31 -0.28
N ASP A 97 8.50 0.68 0.14
CA ASP A 97 8.06 2.06 0.28
C ASP A 97 8.14 2.55 1.73
N ALA A 98 8.56 3.81 1.92
CA ALA A 98 8.56 4.49 3.22
C ALA A 98 7.16 4.56 3.84
N LEU A 99 6.11 4.66 3.02
CA LEU A 99 4.72 4.62 3.52
C LEU A 99 4.37 3.26 4.12
N ASP A 100 4.82 2.17 3.51
CA ASP A 100 4.58 0.81 4.02
C ASP A 100 5.26 0.60 5.38
N VAL A 101 6.52 1.05 5.49
CA VAL A 101 7.26 1.02 6.76
C VAL A 101 6.54 1.82 7.84
N TYR A 102 6.00 3.00 7.48
CA TYR A 102 5.23 3.81 8.42
C TYR A 102 3.93 3.13 8.86
N ILE A 103 3.19 2.51 7.93
CA ILE A 103 1.96 1.78 8.23
C ILE A 103 2.27 0.60 9.16
N GLU A 104 3.30 -0.19 8.84
CA GLU A 104 3.72 -1.33 9.66
C GLU A 104 4.12 -0.90 11.08
N HIS A 105 4.93 0.16 11.20
CA HIS A 105 5.30 0.74 12.48
C HIS A 105 4.08 1.20 13.28
N ARG A 106 3.12 1.88 12.63
CA ARG A 106 1.89 2.34 13.28
C ARG A 106 1.05 1.16 13.77
N THR A 107 0.84 0.16 12.93
CA THR A 107 0.08 -1.05 13.29
C THR A 107 0.75 -1.81 14.43
N MET A 108 2.08 -1.95 14.42
CA MET A 108 2.85 -2.58 15.50
C MET A 108 2.68 -1.84 16.84
N MET A 109 2.70 -0.50 16.82
CA MET A 109 2.49 0.31 18.02
C MET A 109 1.05 0.21 18.51
N GLU A 110 0.05 0.27 17.63
CA GLU A 110 -1.37 0.09 17.98
C GLU A 110 -1.66 -1.29 18.58
N GLN A 111 -1.04 -2.37 18.06
CA GLN A 111 -1.17 -3.72 18.64
C GLN A 111 -0.56 -3.80 20.05
N ARG A 112 0.58 -3.13 20.29
CA ARG A 112 1.19 -3.03 21.63
C ARG A 112 0.36 -2.21 22.61
N LEU A 113 -0.34 -1.17 22.14
CA LEU A 113 -1.30 -0.41 22.98
C LEU A 113 -2.48 -1.26 23.44
N ARG A 114 -2.89 -2.25 22.65
CA ARG A 114 -4.05 -3.11 22.96
C ARG A 114 -3.75 -4.24 23.95
N HIS A 115 -2.49 -4.46 24.34
CA HIS A 115 -2.15 -5.35 25.45
C HIS A 115 -2.24 -4.58 26.79
N PRO A 116 -3.25 -4.85 27.64
CA PRO A 116 -3.52 -4.07 28.85
C PRO A 116 -2.72 -4.62 30.04
N GLY A 117 -1.39 -4.67 29.90
CA GLY A 117 -0.52 -5.21 30.93
C GLY A 117 0.86 -4.58 30.86
N GLU A 118 1.11 -3.67 31.80
CA GLU A 118 2.41 -3.10 32.15
C GLU A 118 2.92 -1.97 31.23
N LEU A 119 3.21 -0.81 31.85
CA LEU A 119 3.99 0.33 31.34
C LEU A 119 3.28 1.52 30.65
N TRP A 120 1.96 1.53 30.47
CA TRP A 120 1.26 2.68 29.82
C TRP A 120 1.01 3.91 30.71
N SER A 121 1.12 3.80 32.04
CA SER A 121 0.81 4.94 32.91
C SER A 121 1.92 6.01 32.96
N ARG A 122 3.16 5.68 32.56
CA ARG A 122 4.30 6.60 32.74
C ARG A 122 4.79 7.26 31.45
N TYR A 123 4.57 6.65 30.30
CA TYR A 123 5.04 7.18 29.01
C TYR A 123 3.99 8.02 28.27
N CYS A 124 2.70 7.76 28.48
CA CYS A 124 1.63 8.42 27.75
C CYS A 124 1.39 9.88 28.17
N SER A 125 1.88 10.30 29.35
CA SER A 125 1.76 11.70 29.80
C SER A 125 2.82 12.64 29.19
N LEU A 126 3.91 12.12 28.61
CA LEU A 126 5.03 12.95 28.14
C LEU A 126 5.01 13.24 26.64
N TYR A 127 4.28 12.47 25.82
CA TYR A 127 4.35 12.56 24.36
C TYR A 127 3.03 12.87 23.65
N TYR A 128 1.94 13.16 24.37
CA TYR A 128 0.64 13.48 23.78
C TYR A 128 0.25 14.97 23.89
N CYS A 129 1.23 15.87 23.81
CA CYS A 129 0.98 17.32 23.74
C CYS A 129 1.96 18.09 22.84
N HIS A 130 2.58 17.45 21.84
CA HIS A 130 3.30 18.21 20.81
C HIS A 130 2.68 17.97 19.44
N GLN A 131 2.17 19.04 18.86
CA GLN A 131 1.70 19.16 17.47
C GLN A 131 2.48 18.27 16.52
N VAL A 132 1.75 17.54 15.66
CA VAL A 132 2.31 16.83 14.51
C VAL A 132 2.87 17.86 13.52
N VAL A 133 4.09 18.31 13.76
CA VAL A 133 4.92 18.97 12.76
C VAL A 133 5.40 17.85 11.84
N ALA A 134 5.07 17.92 10.54
CA ALA A 134 5.55 16.97 9.56
C ALA A 134 7.09 17.00 9.54
N LYS A 135 7.71 16.00 10.17
CA LYS A 135 9.16 15.79 10.18
C LYS A 135 9.51 15.00 8.92
N ASP A 136 10.45 15.52 8.13
CA ASP A 136 11.00 14.81 6.97
C ASP A 136 11.65 13.49 7.44
N ALA A 137 11.79 12.49 6.57
CA ALA A 137 12.43 11.21 6.88
C ALA A 137 13.83 11.40 7.49
N LEU A 138 14.52 12.47 7.09
CA LEU A 138 15.81 12.90 7.66
C LEU A 138 15.69 13.35 9.12
N ASP A 139 14.66 14.13 9.45
CA ASP A 139 14.42 14.61 10.82
C ASP A 139 14.07 13.44 11.76
N VAL A 140 13.27 12.49 11.27
CA VAL A 140 12.93 11.26 12.00
C VAL A 140 14.18 10.40 12.25
N TYR A 141 15.06 10.27 11.25
CA TYR A 141 16.32 9.53 11.39
C TYR A 141 17.27 10.16 12.41
N ILE A 142 17.42 11.49 12.39
CA ILE A 142 18.27 12.23 13.32
C ILE A 142 17.76 12.07 14.75
N GLU A 143 16.45 12.16 14.97
CA GLU A 143 15.86 11.98 16.30
C GLU A 143 16.01 10.54 16.80
N HIS A 144 15.73 9.56 15.96
CA HIS A 144 15.85 8.16 16.33
C HIS A 144 17.30 7.80 16.71
N ARG A 145 18.28 8.31 15.97
CA ARG A 145 19.71 8.09 16.26
C ARG A 145 20.16 8.81 17.54
N THR A 146 19.71 10.04 17.75
CA THR A 146 20.01 10.80 18.97
C THR A 146 19.40 10.14 20.21
N MET A 147 18.20 9.57 20.09
CA MET A 147 17.55 8.83 21.16
C MET A 147 18.30 7.54 21.51
N MET A 148 18.79 6.80 20.51
CA MET A 148 19.63 5.62 20.74
C MET A 148 20.97 5.98 21.38
N GLU A 149 21.62 7.06 20.92
CA GLU A 149 22.87 7.54 21.54
C GLU A 149 22.68 7.98 22.99
N GLN A 150 21.56 8.61 23.33
CA GLN A 150 21.24 8.98 24.72
C GLN A 150 20.98 7.77 25.60
N ARG A 151 20.40 6.69 25.06
CA ARG A 151 20.17 5.44 25.79
C ARG A 151 21.45 4.64 26.04
N LEU A 152 22.46 4.78 25.18
CA LEU A 152 23.77 4.11 25.32
C LEU A 152 24.79 4.91 26.15
N ARG A 153 24.52 6.17 26.50
CA ARG A 153 25.46 6.97 27.31
C ARG A 153 25.31 6.69 28.80
N HIS A 154 26.42 6.40 29.45
CA HIS A 154 26.52 6.51 30.91
C HIS A 154 26.67 7.99 31.32
N PRO A 155 26.08 8.42 32.44
CA PRO A 155 26.14 9.82 32.87
C PRO A 155 27.60 10.23 33.15
N GLY A 156 28.17 11.06 32.28
CA GLY A 156 29.53 11.61 32.41
C GLY A 156 30.41 11.51 31.15
N GLU A 157 30.03 10.75 30.12
CA GLU A 157 30.85 10.61 28.91
C GLU A 157 30.73 11.80 27.94
N LEU A 158 31.87 12.42 27.64
CA LEU A 158 32.00 13.46 26.61
C LEU A 158 31.77 12.86 25.22
N ARG A 159 31.02 13.59 24.37
CA ARG A 159 30.77 13.18 22.99
C ARG A 159 32.09 13.08 22.23
N ASN A 160 32.40 11.91 21.69
CA ASN A 160 33.58 11.73 20.85
C ASN A 160 33.48 12.67 19.62
N PRO A 161 34.44 13.58 19.37
CA PRO A 161 34.38 14.58 18.29
C PRO A 161 34.38 13.98 16.88
N GLN A 162 34.76 12.71 16.71
CA GLN A 162 34.61 11.97 15.45
C GLN A 162 33.18 11.50 15.18
N ASN A 163 32.30 11.47 16.18
CA ASN A 163 30.89 11.13 16.02
C ASN A 163 30.07 12.39 15.61
N LYS A 164 30.60 13.09 14.60
CA LYS A 164 30.00 14.26 13.98
C LYS A 164 29.06 13.77 12.88
N TYR A 165 27.86 14.35 12.81
CA TYR A 165 26.92 14.02 11.73
C TYR A 165 27.62 14.26 10.38
N PRO A 166 27.51 13.32 9.42
CA PRO A 166 27.96 13.55 8.06
C PRO A 166 27.47 14.92 7.57
N PRO A 167 28.35 15.77 7.02
CA PRO A 167 27.97 17.13 6.61
C PRO A 167 26.89 17.14 5.51
N GLU A 168 26.73 16.02 4.81
CA GLU A 168 25.66 15.75 3.84
C GLU A 168 24.25 15.77 4.48
N LEU A 169 24.12 15.46 5.77
CA LEU A 169 22.83 15.51 6.49
C LEU A 169 22.43 16.94 6.91
N MET A 170 23.35 17.91 6.84
CA MET A 170 23.12 19.30 7.27
C MET A 170 22.89 20.26 6.09
N ARG A 171 22.90 19.75 4.85
CA ARG A 171 22.59 20.52 3.65
C ARG A 171 21.17 20.14 3.20
N ARG A 172 20.23 21.07 3.38
CA ARG A 172 18.94 21.05 2.69
C ARG A 172 19.11 21.58 1.27
#